data_AF-A0A7M5XJ16-F1
#
_entry.id   AF-A0A7M5XJ16-F1
#
_cell.length_a   1.000
_cell.length_b   1.000
_cell.length_c   1.000
_cell.angle_alpha   90.00
_cell.angle_beta   90.00
_cell.angle_gamma   90.00
#
_symmetry.space_group_name_H-M   'P 1'
#
loop_
_entity.id
_entity.type
_entity.pdbx_description
1 polymer ?
#
loop_
_entity_poly.entity_id
_entity_poly.type
_entity_poly.pdbx_seq_one_letter_code
_entity_poly.pdbx_strand_id
1 'polypeptide(L)'
;MFFNCFTILSLALAVHGNPVPNCGTVVKNPRIVNGVDSKAGRWPWMTRLATTGYYLDCGGTLISDRWVLSAAHCFTAADKDSLTATLGIVKSPIGQNLVGLNY
;
A
#
# COMPACT_ATOMS: atom_id res chain seq x y z
N MET A 1 44.89 -5.91 -35.11
CA MET A 1 44.44 -4.55 -35.48
C MET A 1 43.57 -4.04 -34.34
N PHE A 2 44.02 -2.98 -33.69
CA PHE A 2 43.44 -2.39 -32.49
C PHE A 2 42.19 -1.58 -32.86
N PHE A 3 41.02 -1.95 -32.33
CA PHE A 3 39.88 -1.02 -32.23
C PHE A 3 39.71 -0.64 -30.77
N ASN A 4 39.74 0.67 -30.55
CA ASN A 4 40.09 1.36 -29.32
C ASN A 4 39.05 1.21 -28.19
N CYS A 5 39.54 0.97 -26.98
CA CYS A 5 38.82 0.92 -25.70
C CYS A 5 38.36 2.31 -25.19
N PHE A 6 37.98 3.24 -26.08
CA PHE A 6 37.68 4.63 -25.70
C PHE A 6 36.29 5.14 -26.09
N THR A 7 35.42 4.32 -26.69
CA THR A 7 34.05 4.74 -27.06
C THR A 7 32.93 4.00 -26.32
N ILE A 8 33.23 3.26 -25.25
CA ILE A 8 32.22 2.63 -24.36
C ILE A 8 32.06 3.43 -23.06
N LEU A 9 32.15 4.77 -23.11
CA LEU A 9 32.03 5.63 -21.91
C LEU A 9 30.79 6.54 -21.90
N SER A 10 29.92 6.53 -22.92
CA SER A 10 28.81 7.49 -23.00
C SER A 10 27.40 6.90 -23.08
N LEU A 11 27.22 5.60 -22.87
CA LEU A 11 25.87 5.03 -22.69
C LEU A 11 25.73 4.05 -21.52
N ALA A 12 26.49 4.28 -20.45
CA ALA A 12 25.88 4.08 -19.14
C ALA A 12 24.94 5.28 -18.95
N LEU A 13 23.70 5.19 -19.49
CA LEU A 13 22.62 5.82 -18.75
C LEU A 13 22.79 5.24 -17.35
N ALA A 14 23.23 6.08 -16.41
CA ALA A 14 23.03 5.77 -15.02
C ALA A 14 21.52 5.51 -14.94
N VAL A 15 21.16 4.23 -14.90
CA VAL A 15 19.88 3.79 -14.39
C VAL A 15 19.94 4.25 -12.94
N HIS A 16 19.61 5.53 -12.72
CA HIS A 16 19.15 6.03 -11.45
C HIS A 16 17.78 5.37 -11.26
N GLY A 17 17.80 4.06 -11.05
CA GLY A 17 16.69 3.38 -10.43
C GLY A 17 16.65 3.98 -9.05
N ASN A 18 15.73 4.93 -8.82
CA ASN A 18 15.40 5.33 -7.48
C ASN A 18 15.17 4.05 -6.68
N PRO A 19 15.86 3.84 -5.55
CA PRO A 19 15.65 2.64 -4.76
C PRO A 19 14.16 2.57 -4.44
N VAL A 20 13.49 1.55 -4.98
CA VAL A 20 12.09 1.30 -4.66
C VAL A 20 12.04 1.05 -3.16
N PRO A 21 11.25 1.80 -2.38
CA PRO A 21 11.18 1.58 -0.94
C PRO A 21 10.80 0.12 -0.65
N ASN A 22 11.45 -0.48 0.35
CA ASN A 22 11.21 -1.88 0.73
C ASN A 22 9.70 -2.10 0.98
N CYS A 23 9.11 -3.10 0.33
CA CYS A 23 7.70 -3.43 0.46
C CYS A 23 7.49 -4.68 1.35
N GLY A 24 6.27 -4.87 1.86
CA GLY A 24 5.84 -6.12 2.51
C GLY A 24 6.65 -6.55 3.74
N THR A 25 7.43 -5.66 4.35
CA THR A 25 8.33 -6.00 5.45
C THR A 25 7.57 -6.00 6.77
N VAL A 26 7.21 -7.19 7.24
CA VAL A 26 6.62 -7.45 8.57
C VAL A 26 7.19 -8.75 9.12
N VAL A 27 7.04 -8.94 10.43
CA VAL A 27 7.25 -10.26 11.04
C VAL A 27 6.28 -11.24 10.40
N LYS A 28 6.79 -12.18 9.61
CA LYS A 28 5.98 -13.25 9.00
C LYS A 28 5.31 -14.03 10.12
N ASN A 29 4.00 -13.89 10.23
CA ASN A 29 3.25 -14.62 11.22
C ASN A 29 1.94 -15.12 10.60
N PRO A 30 1.73 -16.44 10.59
CA PRO A 30 0.65 -17.04 9.85
C PRO A 30 -0.66 -16.94 10.65
N ARG A 31 -1.64 -16.27 10.04
CA ARG A 31 -3.07 -16.28 10.38
C ARG A 31 -3.47 -15.53 11.65
N ILE A 32 -4.44 -14.64 11.49
CA ILE A 32 -5.15 -13.98 12.59
C ILE A 32 -6.17 -14.97 13.16
N VAL A 33 -6.00 -15.35 14.43
CA VAL A 33 -6.96 -16.16 15.22
C VAL A 33 -7.13 -15.45 16.55
N ASN A 34 -8.37 -15.13 16.94
CA ASN A 34 -8.66 -14.32 18.14
C ASN A 34 -7.79 -13.06 18.21
N GLY A 35 -7.70 -12.35 17.08
CA GLY A 35 -6.87 -11.16 16.96
C GLY A 35 -7.27 -10.04 17.90
N VAL A 36 -6.36 -9.09 18.08
CA VAL A 36 -6.54 -7.89 18.91
C VAL A 36 -6.41 -6.64 18.05
N ASP A 37 -6.75 -5.48 18.58
CA ASP A 37 -6.48 -4.20 17.91
C ASP A 37 -5.01 -4.12 17.49
N SER A 38 -4.78 -3.77 16.22
CA SER A 38 -3.44 -3.64 15.66
C SER A 38 -2.74 -2.40 16.20
N LYS A 39 -1.42 -2.50 16.42
CA LYS A 39 -0.57 -1.34 16.71
C LYS A 39 -0.42 -0.46 15.45
N ALA A 40 -0.31 0.85 15.65
CA ALA A 40 -0.03 1.79 14.56
C ALA A 40 1.27 1.39 13.83
N GLY A 41 1.26 1.44 12.50
CA GLY A 41 2.42 1.06 11.68
C GLY A 41 2.71 -0.45 11.62
N ARG A 42 1.94 -1.32 12.28
CA ARG A 42 2.16 -2.78 12.19
C ARG A 42 1.87 -3.33 10.79
N TRP A 43 0.90 -2.72 10.11
CA TRP A 43 0.52 -3.04 8.73
C TRP A 43 0.53 -1.74 7.90
N PRO A 44 1.71 -1.21 7.53
CA PRO A 44 1.84 0.13 6.93
C PRO A 44 1.07 0.32 5.63
N TRP A 45 0.85 -0.76 4.88
CA TRP A 45 0.13 -0.75 3.61
C TRP A 45 -1.39 -0.81 3.76
N MET A 46 -1.91 -1.05 4.97
CA MET A 46 -3.35 -1.11 5.17
C MET A 46 -3.97 0.25 4.91
N THR A 47 -4.93 0.29 3.98
CA THR A 47 -5.64 1.49 3.55
C THR A 47 -7.12 1.31 3.78
N ARG A 48 -7.79 2.34 4.30
CA ARG A 48 -9.25 2.42 4.28
C ARG A 48 -9.68 3.18 3.04
N LEU A 49 -10.65 2.64 2.33
CA LEU A 49 -11.33 3.28 1.21
C LEU A 49 -12.73 3.64 1.66
N ALA A 50 -13.11 4.90 1.56
CA ALA A 50 -14.45 5.35 1.96
C ALA A 50 -14.96 6.49 1.08
N THR A 51 -16.28 6.59 0.95
CA THR A 51 -16.94 7.74 0.32
C THR A 51 -17.54 8.70 1.34
N THR A 52 -17.83 9.92 0.90
CA THR A 52 -18.57 10.88 1.72
C THR A 52 -19.91 10.28 2.17
N GLY A 53 -20.22 10.36 3.46
CA GLY A 53 -21.44 9.76 4.03
C GLY A 53 -21.34 8.27 4.33
N TYR A 54 -20.18 7.62 4.12
CA TYR A 54 -19.87 6.24 4.50
C TYR A 54 -20.73 5.15 3.83
N TYR A 55 -21.26 5.39 2.63
CA TYR A 55 -21.93 4.34 1.83
C TYR A 55 -20.96 3.24 1.38
N LEU A 56 -19.70 3.62 1.15
CA LEU A 56 -18.58 2.71 0.90
C LEU A 56 -17.66 2.74 2.12
N ASP A 57 -17.35 1.56 2.65
CA ASP A 57 -16.23 1.37 3.57
C ASP A 57 -15.54 0.03 3.29
N CYS A 58 -14.38 0.09 2.64
CA CYS A 58 -13.65 -1.05 2.14
C CYS A 58 -12.17 -0.99 2.56
N GLY A 59 -11.49 -2.13 2.48
CA GLY A 59 -10.05 -2.22 2.63
C GLY A 59 -9.31 -2.01 1.30
N GLY A 60 -8.05 -1.60 1.39
CA GLY A 60 -7.11 -1.54 0.27
C GLY A 60 -5.66 -1.75 0.73
N THR A 61 -4.77 -2.06 -0.22
CA THR A 61 -3.34 -2.27 0.02
C THR A 61 -2.52 -1.27 -0.78
N LEU A 62 -1.68 -0.47 -0.13
CA LEU A 62 -0.71 0.38 -0.81
C LEU A 62 0.32 -0.50 -1.53
N ILE A 63 0.39 -0.40 -2.85
CA ILE A 63 1.33 -1.17 -3.69
C ILE A 63 2.45 -0.30 -4.29
N SER A 64 2.32 1.03 -4.22
CA SER A 64 3.34 2.00 -4.60
C SER A 64 3.04 3.37 -3.97
N ASP A 65 3.84 4.39 -4.27
CA ASP A 65 3.66 5.77 -3.79
C ASP A 65 2.27 6.38 -4.13
N ARG A 66 1.64 5.92 -5.21
CA ARG A 66 0.40 6.50 -5.74
C ARG A 66 -0.70 5.49 -6.07
N TRP A 67 -0.48 4.20 -5.82
CA TRP A 67 -1.44 3.15 -6.18
C TRP A 67 -1.86 2.31 -4.97
N VAL A 68 -3.17 2.16 -4.82
CA VAL A 68 -3.82 1.28 -3.84
C VAL A 68 -4.59 0.20 -4.59
N LEU A 69 -4.34 -1.06 -4.23
CA LEU A 69 -5.06 -2.22 -4.71
C LEU A 69 -6.29 -2.52 -3.82
N SER A 70 -7.44 -2.79 -4.41
CA SER A 70 -8.65 -3.22 -3.70
C SER A 70 -9.52 -4.13 -4.56
N ALA A 71 -10.64 -4.61 -4.03
CA ALA A 71 -11.58 -5.46 -4.73
C ALA A 71 -12.51 -4.64 -5.64
N ALA A 72 -12.78 -5.14 -6.84
CA ALA A 72 -13.64 -4.46 -7.81
C ALA A 72 -15.06 -4.18 -7.26
N HIS A 73 -15.60 -5.09 -6.44
CA HIS A 73 -16.93 -4.93 -5.85
C HIS A 73 -17.04 -3.78 -4.84
N CYS A 74 -15.91 -3.19 -4.42
CA CYS A 74 -15.93 -2.00 -3.57
C CYS A 74 -16.39 -0.76 -4.34
N PHE A 75 -16.31 -0.74 -5.67
CA PHE A 75 -16.51 0.47 -6.45
C PHE A 75 -17.78 0.39 -7.31
N THR A 76 -18.55 1.47 -7.30
CA THR A 76 -19.67 1.75 -8.18
C THR A 76 -19.41 3.02 -8.99
N ALA A 77 -20.25 3.30 -9.99
CA ALA A 77 -20.10 4.50 -10.81
C ALA A 77 -20.23 5.80 -10.02
N ALA A 78 -20.96 5.79 -8.90
CA ALA A 78 -21.20 6.97 -8.05
C ALA A 78 -20.00 7.32 -7.14
N ASP A 79 -19.06 6.40 -6.95
CA ASP A 79 -17.99 6.58 -5.95
C ASP A 79 -16.80 7.40 -6.47
N LYS A 80 -16.71 7.62 -7.79
CA LYS A 80 -15.53 8.23 -8.44
C LYS A 80 -15.18 9.61 -7.91
N ASP A 81 -16.18 10.43 -7.59
CA ASP A 81 -15.99 11.83 -7.21
C ASP A 81 -15.85 12.04 -5.70
N SER A 82 -16.06 11.00 -4.88
CA SER A 82 -16.06 11.11 -3.41
C SER A 82 -15.16 10.09 -2.71
N LEU A 83 -14.45 9.24 -3.46
CA LEU A 83 -13.56 8.22 -2.92
C LEU A 83 -12.34 8.83 -2.22
N THR A 84 -12.16 8.49 -0.96
CA THR A 84 -10.99 8.86 -0.14
C THR A 84 -10.23 7.61 0.27
N ALA A 85 -8.90 7.63 0.09
CA ALA A 85 -7.99 6.61 0.60
C ALA A 85 -7.24 7.15 1.83
N THR A 86 -7.40 6.49 2.98
CA THR A 86 -6.77 6.88 4.24
C THR A 86 -5.80 5.81 4.70
N LEU A 87 -4.53 6.18 4.89
CA LEU A 87 -3.47 5.31 5.41
C LEU A 87 -3.13 5.64 6.87
N GLY A 88 -2.42 4.73 7.53
CA GLY A 88 -1.85 4.96 8.86
C GLY A 88 -2.86 4.93 10.01
N ILE A 89 -4.12 4.60 9.73
CA ILE A 89 -5.16 4.48 10.76
C ILE A 89 -5.28 3.05 11.30
N VAL A 90 -5.56 2.92 12.60
CA VAL A 90 -5.88 1.64 13.26
C VAL A 90 -7.35 1.53 13.65
N LYS A 91 -8.08 2.66 13.61
CA LYS A 91 -9.51 2.74 13.88
C LYS A 91 -10.19 3.58 12.82
N SER A 92 -11.30 3.07 12.34
CA SER A 92 -12.12 3.68 11.32
C SER A 92 -13.12 4.66 12.01
N PRO A 93 -13.46 5.82 11.41
CA PRO A 93 -14.53 6.69 11.88
C PRO A 93 -15.89 6.04 12.18
N ILE A 94 -16.20 4.89 11.57
CA ILE A 94 -17.46 4.15 11.81
C ILE A 94 -17.30 3.01 12.83
N GLY A 95 -16.21 2.99 13.60
CA GLY A 95 -16.01 2.05 14.72
C GLY A 95 -15.37 0.70 14.37
N GLN A 96 -15.01 0.43 13.11
CA GLN A 96 -14.20 -0.74 12.77
C GLN A 96 -12.74 -0.59 13.22
N ASN A 97 -12.14 -1.66 13.75
CA ASN A 97 -10.73 -1.71 14.15
C ASN A 97 -9.92 -2.53 13.15
N LEU A 98 -8.69 -2.09 12.87
CA LEU A 98 -7.72 -2.91 12.18
C LEU A 98 -7.26 -4.01 13.14
N VAL A 99 -7.59 -5.27 12.84
CA VAL A 99 -7.22 -6.40 13.69
C VAL A 99 -5.83 -6.91 13.32
N GLY A 100 -5.00 -7.11 14.33
CA GLY A 100 -3.67 -7.71 14.27
C GLY A 100 -3.57 -8.99 15.08
N LEU A 101 -2.33 -9.41 15.33
CA LEU A 101 -2.01 -10.63 16.07
C LEU A 101 -1.77 -10.32 17.55
N ASN A 102 -2.06 -11.29 18.42
CA ASN A 102 -2.05 -11.13 19.88
C ASN A 102 -0.69 -11.51 20.52
N TYR A 103 0.41 -10.90 20.09
CA TYR A 103 1.73 -11.09 20.72
C TYR A 103 2.53 -9.78 20.77
#